data_AF-A0A0G4GCS1-F1
#
_entry.id   AF-A0A0G4GCS1-F1
#
_cell.length_a   1.000
_cell.length_b   1.000
_cell.length_c   1.000
_cell.angle_alpha   90.00
_cell.angle_beta   90.00
_cell.angle_gamma   90.00
#
_symmetry.space_group_name_H-M   'P 1'
#
loop_
_entity.id
_entity.type
_entity.pdbx_description
1 polymer ?
#
loop_
_entity_poly.entity_id
_entity_poly.type
_entity_poly.pdbx_seq_one_letter_code
_entity_poly.pdbx_strand_id
1 'polypeptide(L)'
;MSTTSAAFGLAFVADVAIGAAMAAGVLAGVLAADRAMAAAAAAADWFGRFVNRTARSNRTLRYEVGTRVWMVTAERDKGKQEWVTARVYRIEPRGQHCTAVYVKEAGGRGEVFKPVIVPHRAKTPSHSQEVYNSFTSVDRARDQPDGQHTGLLDVPQDVEKDILCPMLSGDPTISRLSRQHADIYLRQEIDGLLVAKGLNGIITISPNLTSIGLLQRLVYIIEKSGEWAAMVRIVRVAKHQGRVEGRLPIELGSGDVQGVGSRAVFDGSMHFGGSQVTSQYVFQHEDPTSCNRLRPLATQQPPVWNRHTISSRRGDPGYFERTIVLHGDQPDHSFEAHLHTFSCPHYAWVYLYTTERPVAGEEGAARFPQAVQVVRQVVGADDQGVFGGLLA
;
A
#
# COMPACT_ATOMS: atom_id res chain seq x y z
N MET A 1 20.01 -72.37 19.34
CA MET A 1 19.15 -71.94 20.46
C MET A 1 19.72 -70.61 20.96
N SER A 2 19.42 -69.53 20.24
CA SER A 2 18.42 -68.50 20.57
C SER A 2 18.95 -67.45 21.55
N THR A 3 19.52 -66.40 20.96
CA THR A 3 19.78 -65.07 21.51
C THR A 3 18.51 -64.22 21.38
N THR A 4 18.07 -63.54 22.45
CA THR A 4 17.12 -62.42 22.32
C THR A 4 17.15 -61.46 23.51
N SER A 5 17.08 -60.18 23.17
CA SER A 5 16.48 -59.07 23.90
C SER A 5 17.37 -58.19 24.80
N ALA A 6 17.85 -57.10 24.19
CA ALA A 6 17.97 -55.79 24.84
C ALA A 6 17.80 -54.71 23.77
N ALA A 7 16.71 -53.94 23.82
CA ALA A 7 16.57 -52.55 23.35
C ALA A 7 15.09 -52.18 23.17
N PHE A 8 14.47 -51.57 24.17
CA PHE A 8 13.27 -50.75 24.01
C PHE A 8 13.34 -49.58 24.99
N GLY A 9 13.40 -48.36 24.46
CA GLY A 9 13.28 -47.16 25.29
C GLY A 9 14.13 -45.97 24.84
N LEU A 10 14.01 -45.52 23.59
CA LEU A 10 14.44 -44.17 23.17
C LEU A 10 13.98 -43.77 21.74
N ALA A 11 12.79 -44.20 21.31
CA ALA A 11 12.30 -43.91 19.95
C ALA A 11 10.98 -43.11 19.88
N PHE A 12 10.37 -42.74 21.01
CA PHE A 12 9.03 -42.10 20.97
C PHE A 12 9.01 -40.58 21.22
N VAL A 13 10.17 -39.94 21.41
CA VAL A 13 10.26 -38.49 21.67
C VAL A 13 10.84 -37.71 20.48
N ALA A 14 11.39 -38.39 19.46
CA ALA A 14 11.98 -37.74 18.29
C ALA A 14 10.98 -37.43 17.16
N ASP A 15 9.89 -38.21 17.02
CA ASP A 15 8.95 -38.06 15.89
C ASP A 15 7.94 -36.93 16.04
N VAL A 16 7.67 -36.47 17.26
CA VAL A 16 6.77 -35.31 17.48
C VAL A 16 7.49 -33.98 17.22
N ALA A 17 8.82 -33.95 17.31
CA ALA A 17 9.62 -32.74 17.08
C ALA A 17 9.85 -32.46 15.58
N ILE A 18 9.90 -33.48 14.73
CA ILE A 18 10.14 -33.33 13.29
C ILE A 18 8.85 -32.91 12.54
N GLY A 19 7.67 -33.30 13.05
CA GLY A 19 6.38 -32.84 12.52
C GLY A 19 6.10 -31.35 12.78
N ALA A 20 6.55 -30.81 13.92
CA ALA A 20 6.34 -29.40 14.29
C ALA A 20 7.24 -28.42 13.50
N ALA A 21 8.45 -28.86 13.11
CA ALA A 21 9.38 -28.03 12.35
C ALA A 21 8.97 -27.86 10.87
N MET A 22 8.30 -28.86 10.27
CA MET A 22 7.80 -28.75 8.90
C MET A 22 6.52 -27.93 8.78
N ALA A 23 5.67 -27.88 9.82
CA ALA A 23 4.50 -27.01 9.86
C ALA A 23 4.84 -25.52 10.05
N ALA A 24 5.93 -25.21 10.78
CA ALA A 24 6.41 -23.84 10.95
C ALA A 24 7.01 -23.25 9.66
N GLY A 25 7.66 -24.08 8.83
CA GLY A 25 8.20 -23.66 7.53
C GLY A 25 7.11 -23.34 6.48
N VAL A 26 5.99 -24.07 6.50
CA VAL A 26 4.88 -23.85 5.56
C VAL A 26 4.03 -22.63 5.97
N LEU A 27 3.88 -22.35 7.27
CA LEU A 27 3.17 -21.13 7.74
C LEU A 27 3.98 -19.84 7.51
N ALA A 28 5.32 -19.90 7.63
CA ALA A 28 6.20 -18.77 7.32
C ALA A 28 6.20 -18.43 5.81
N GLY A 29 6.02 -19.41 4.93
CA GLY A 29 5.92 -19.22 3.48
C GLY A 29 4.61 -18.54 3.04
N VAL A 30 3.49 -18.85 3.70
CA VAL A 30 2.18 -18.27 3.36
C VAL A 30 2.05 -16.81 3.85
N LEU A 31 2.62 -16.47 5.01
CA LEU A 31 2.64 -15.09 5.52
C LEU A 31 3.60 -14.16 4.75
N ALA A 32 4.64 -14.71 4.11
CA ALA A 32 5.53 -13.95 3.24
C ALA A 32 4.89 -13.63 1.88
N ALA A 33 4.03 -14.52 1.36
CA ALA A 33 3.32 -14.31 0.09
C ALA A 33 2.27 -13.19 0.18
N ASP A 34 1.56 -13.07 1.30
CA ASP A 34 0.50 -12.09 1.51
C ASP A 34 1.05 -10.66 1.68
N ARG A 35 2.17 -10.53 2.40
CA ARG A 35 2.94 -9.28 2.49
C ARG A 35 3.57 -8.86 1.16
N ALA A 36 3.98 -9.81 0.32
CA ALA A 36 4.53 -9.53 -1.00
C ALA A 36 3.46 -9.02 -1.99
N MET A 37 2.21 -9.48 -1.91
CA MET A 37 1.13 -9.03 -2.79
C MET A 37 0.64 -7.60 -2.46
N ALA A 38 0.47 -7.27 -1.18
CA ALA A 38 0.11 -5.90 -0.76
C ALA A 38 1.23 -4.89 -1.11
N ALA A 39 2.49 -5.27 -0.95
CA ALA A 39 3.63 -4.46 -1.38
C ALA A 39 3.71 -4.31 -2.92
N ALA A 40 3.36 -5.34 -3.69
CA ALA A 40 3.31 -5.29 -5.15
C ALA A 40 2.16 -4.41 -5.68
N ALA A 41 1.03 -4.33 -4.97
CA ALA A 41 -0.08 -3.45 -5.32
C ALA A 41 0.24 -1.97 -5.04
N ALA A 42 0.81 -1.67 -3.86
CA ALA A 42 1.30 -0.33 -3.51
C ALA A 42 2.41 0.15 -4.47
N ALA A 43 3.30 -0.76 -4.85
CA ALA A 43 4.30 -0.56 -5.87
C ALA A 43 3.69 -0.22 -7.23
N ALA A 44 2.69 -0.99 -7.68
CA ALA A 44 2.04 -0.82 -8.97
C ALA A 44 1.23 0.48 -9.06
N ASP A 45 0.61 0.92 -7.97
CA ASP A 45 -0.15 2.17 -7.91
C ASP A 45 0.77 3.41 -7.87
N TRP A 46 1.85 3.37 -7.09
CA TRP A 46 2.91 4.39 -7.16
C TRP A 46 3.54 4.44 -8.57
N PHE A 47 3.81 3.28 -9.19
CA PHE A 47 4.31 3.20 -10.58
C PHE A 47 3.28 3.74 -11.60
N GLY A 48 2.00 3.44 -11.41
CA GLY A 48 0.91 3.88 -12.29
C GLY A 48 0.76 5.40 -12.30
N ARG A 49 0.93 6.05 -11.13
CA ARG A 49 0.92 7.51 -11.01
C ARG A 49 2.18 8.17 -11.60
N PHE A 50 3.32 7.50 -11.54
CA PHE A 50 4.58 7.97 -12.12
C PHE A 50 4.57 7.89 -13.66
N VAL A 51 4.17 6.76 -14.25
CA VAL A 51 4.14 6.54 -15.71
C VAL A 51 3.14 7.46 -16.42
N ASN A 52 2.01 7.81 -15.79
CA ASN A 52 1.01 8.70 -16.38
C ASN A 52 1.46 10.17 -16.46
N ARG A 53 2.49 10.59 -15.71
CA ARG A 53 2.92 12.00 -15.66
C ARG A 53 3.96 12.36 -16.73
N THR A 54 4.69 11.40 -17.29
CA THR A 54 5.77 11.64 -18.27
C THR A 54 5.34 11.53 -19.74
N ALA A 55 4.14 11.01 -20.03
CA ALA A 55 3.64 10.83 -21.39
C ALA A 55 3.15 12.13 -22.08
N ARG A 56 4.03 13.13 -22.25
CA ARG A 56 3.80 14.29 -23.12
C ARG A 56 5.08 14.68 -23.87
N SER A 57 5.38 13.96 -24.96
CA SER A 57 6.02 14.44 -26.20
C SER A 57 6.78 13.32 -26.92
N ASN A 58 6.20 12.71 -27.96
CA ASN A 58 6.63 12.82 -29.37
C ASN A 58 5.84 11.84 -30.25
N ARG A 59 5.55 12.24 -31.49
CA ARG A 59 4.71 11.50 -32.46
C ARG A 59 5.49 10.36 -33.15
N THR A 60 5.78 9.29 -32.43
CA THR A 60 6.29 8.06 -33.04
C THR A 60 5.40 6.88 -32.70
N LEU A 61 5.26 5.95 -33.66
CA LEU A 61 4.48 4.72 -33.52
C LEU A 61 4.86 4.03 -32.20
N ARG A 62 3.87 3.71 -31.36
CA ARG A 62 4.09 3.14 -30.02
C ARG A 62 4.73 1.75 -30.02
N TYR A 63 4.84 1.10 -31.18
CA TYR A 63 5.34 -0.26 -31.34
C TYR A 63 6.23 -0.31 -32.57
N GLU A 64 7.32 -1.07 -32.49
CA GLU A 64 8.22 -1.34 -33.61
C GLU A 64 8.15 -2.83 -33.97
N VAL A 65 8.46 -3.17 -35.23
CA VAL A 65 8.59 -4.58 -35.62
C VAL A 65 9.75 -5.19 -34.85
N GLY A 66 9.50 -6.31 -34.16
CA GLY A 66 10.41 -7.00 -33.27
C GLY A 66 10.17 -6.74 -31.78
N THR A 67 9.37 -5.72 -31.41
CA THR A 67 9.03 -5.43 -30.00
C THR A 67 8.35 -6.64 -29.34
N ARG A 68 8.84 -7.03 -28.14
CA ARG A 68 8.21 -8.07 -27.32
C ARG A 68 7.06 -7.49 -26.50
N VAL A 69 5.91 -8.13 -26.55
CA VAL A 69 4.70 -7.74 -25.81
C VAL A 69 4.17 -8.94 -25.04
N TRP A 70 3.52 -8.67 -23.91
CA TRP A 70 2.79 -9.67 -23.14
C TRP A 70 1.34 -9.66 -23.58
N MET A 71 0.80 -10.83 -23.90
CA MET A 71 -0.61 -10.97 -24.29
C MET A 71 -1.26 -12.16 -23.61
N VAL A 72 -2.59 -12.09 -23.50
CA VAL A 72 -3.43 -13.17 -23.01
C VAL A 72 -3.97 -13.94 -24.20
N THR A 73 -3.83 -15.26 -24.21
CA THR A 73 -4.33 -16.12 -25.30
C THR A 73 -5.86 -16.15 -25.29
N ALA A 74 -6.49 -15.50 -26.26
CA ALA A 74 -7.96 -15.37 -26.31
C ALA A 74 -8.69 -16.64 -26.77
N GLU A 75 -8.02 -17.56 -27.48
CA GLU A 75 -8.63 -18.77 -28.03
C GLU A 75 -8.60 -19.98 -27.08
N ARG A 76 -8.08 -19.81 -25.86
CA ARG A 76 -8.09 -20.86 -24.85
C ARG A 76 -9.36 -20.79 -24.00
N ASP A 77 -9.82 -21.95 -23.54
CA ASP A 77 -10.95 -22.05 -22.61
C ASP A 77 -10.77 -21.07 -21.45
N LYS A 78 -11.86 -20.40 -21.04
CA LYS A 78 -11.86 -19.49 -19.89
C LYS A 78 -11.29 -20.24 -18.66
N GLY A 79 -10.24 -19.70 -18.04
CA GLY A 79 -9.51 -20.36 -16.95
C GLY A 79 -8.22 -21.11 -17.36
N LYS A 80 -7.99 -21.30 -18.67
CA LYS A 80 -6.72 -21.84 -19.24
C LYS A 80 -5.91 -20.78 -19.99
N GLN A 81 -6.25 -19.51 -19.78
CA GLN A 81 -5.59 -18.38 -20.41
C GLN A 81 -4.19 -18.21 -19.80
N GLU A 82 -3.18 -18.13 -20.65
CA GLU A 82 -1.79 -17.94 -20.22
C GLU A 82 -1.26 -16.60 -20.72
N TRP A 83 -0.36 -16.03 -19.94
CA TRP A 83 0.44 -14.89 -20.36
C TRP A 83 1.59 -15.39 -21.23
N VAL A 84 1.57 -15.03 -22.51
CA VAL A 84 2.62 -15.42 -23.45
C VAL A 84 3.45 -14.21 -23.88
N THR A 85 4.74 -14.44 -24.10
CA THR A 85 5.61 -13.47 -24.77
C THR A 85 5.36 -13.57 -26.27
N ALA A 86 4.98 -12.45 -26.89
CA ALA A 86 4.76 -12.37 -28.33
C ALA A 86 5.64 -11.26 -28.94
N ARG A 87 5.88 -11.30 -30.23
CA ARG A 87 6.63 -10.29 -31.00
C ARG A 87 5.73 -9.64 -32.04
N VAL A 88 5.80 -8.32 -32.11
CA VAL A 88 5.20 -7.56 -33.22
C VAL A 88 5.96 -7.91 -34.50
N TYR A 89 5.30 -8.44 -35.51
CA TYR A 89 5.98 -8.80 -36.77
C TYR A 89 5.55 -7.95 -37.96
N ARG A 90 4.41 -7.25 -37.85
CA ARG A 90 3.90 -6.36 -38.90
C ARG A 90 3.08 -5.24 -38.25
N ILE A 91 3.16 -4.06 -38.85
CA ILE A 91 2.43 -2.87 -38.43
C ILE A 91 1.84 -2.26 -39.70
N GLU A 92 0.55 -1.96 -39.69
CA GLU A 92 -0.14 -1.38 -40.84
C GLU A 92 -1.00 -0.17 -40.45
N PRO A 93 -0.92 0.94 -41.20
CA PRO A 93 -1.88 2.02 -41.06
C PRO A 93 -3.28 1.54 -41.44
N ARG A 94 -4.27 1.80 -40.58
CA ARG A 94 -5.69 1.58 -40.87
C ARG A 94 -6.40 2.93 -40.78
N GLY A 95 -6.44 3.65 -41.90
CA GLY A 95 -7.01 5.00 -41.94
C GLY A 95 -6.16 6.06 -41.21
N GLN A 96 -6.71 7.25 -41.02
CA GLN A 96 -5.96 8.42 -40.52
C GLN A 96 -5.66 8.40 -39.02
N HIS A 97 -6.30 7.52 -38.24
CA HIS A 97 -6.30 7.62 -36.78
C HIS A 97 -6.00 6.32 -36.04
N CYS A 98 -5.73 5.21 -36.74
CA CYS A 98 -5.34 3.98 -36.08
C CYS A 98 -4.32 3.16 -36.87
N THR A 99 -3.64 2.30 -36.14
CA THR A 99 -2.63 1.36 -36.66
C THR A 99 -3.03 -0.05 -36.22
N ALA A 100 -3.06 -0.99 -37.16
CA ALA A 100 -3.17 -2.41 -36.86
C ALA A 100 -1.78 -2.96 -36.52
N VAL A 101 -1.67 -3.57 -35.34
CA VAL A 101 -0.44 -4.23 -34.86
C VAL A 101 -0.66 -5.73 -34.94
N TYR A 102 0.18 -6.41 -35.72
CA TYR A 102 0.15 -7.86 -35.89
C TYR A 102 1.22 -8.48 -35.01
N VAL A 103 0.80 -9.43 -34.18
CA VAL A 103 1.65 -10.04 -33.15
C VAL A 103 1.65 -11.55 -33.32
N LYS A 104 2.80 -12.19 -33.10
CA LYS A 104 2.98 -13.64 -33.14
C LYS A 104 3.69 -14.10 -31.88
N GLU A 105 3.29 -15.24 -31.32
CA GLU A 105 3.93 -15.83 -30.14
C GLU A 105 5.45 -16.02 -30.36
N ALA A 106 6.26 -15.67 -29.37
CA ALA A 106 7.71 -15.75 -29.43
C ALA A 106 8.22 -16.84 -28.49
N GLY A 107 8.81 -17.90 -29.07
CA GLY A 107 9.37 -19.03 -28.30
C GLY A 107 8.37 -20.15 -27.95
N GLY A 108 7.14 -20.08 -28.48
CA GLY A 108 6.10 -21.11 -28.33
C GLY A 108 5.71 -21.77 -29.65
N ARG A 109 4.41 -22.07 -29.82
CA ARG A 109 3.86 -22.73 -31.03
C ARG A 109 3.86 -21.83 -32.26
N GLY A 110 4.19 -20.54 -32.08
CA GLY A 110 4.20 -19.57 -33.16
C GLY A 110 2.79 -19.19 -33.59
N GLU A 111 1.84 -19.19 -32.65
CA GLU A 111 0.47 -18.74 -32.88
C GLU A 111 0.46 -17.28 -33.36
N VAL A 112 -0.32 -17.00 -34.41
CA VAL A 112 -0.51 -15.65 -34.94
C VAL A 112 -1.82 -15.11 -34.40
N PHE A 113 -1.75 -14.01 -33.67
CA PHE A 113 -2.93 -13.42 -33.03
C PHE A 113 -3.70 -12.52 -33.99
N LYS A 114 -4.99 -12.32 -33.69
CA LYS A 114 -5.82 -11.32 -34.39
C LYS A 114 -5.19 -9.93 -34.26
N PRO A 115 -5.20 -9.10 -35.32
CA PRO A 115 -4.57 -7.78 -35.29
C PRO A 115 -5.18 -6.89 -34.22
N VAL A 116 -4.33 -6.20 -33.44
CA VAL A 116 -4.76 -5.26 -32.41
C VAL A 116 -4.83 -3.86 -33.03
N ILE A 117 -6.00 -3.23 -32.97
CA ILE A 117 -6.20 -1.86 -33.48
C ILE A 117 -5.84 -0.85 -32.40
N VAL A 118 -4.80 -0.05 -32.66
CA VAL A 118 -4.28 0.96 -31.73
C VAL A 118 -4.61 2.36 -32.26
N PRO A 119 -5.44 3.15 -31.55
CA PRO A 119 -5.70 4.53 -31.94
C PRO A 119 -4.47 5.41 -31.67
N HIS A 120 -4.19 6.37 -32.57
CA HIS A 120 -3.05 7.29 -32.43
C HIS A 120 -3.22 8.27 -31.27
N ARG A 121 -4.47 8.57 -30.91
CA ARG A 121 -4.81 9.43 -29.77
C ARG A 121 -5.38 8.57 -28.65
N ALA A 122 -4.72 8.58 -27.49
CA ALA A 122 -5.33 8.06 -26.29
C ALA A 122 -6.60 8.87 -26.01
N LYS A 123 -7.72 8.21 -25.71
CA LYS A 123 -8.90 8.91 -25.18
C LYS A 123 -8.45 9.62 -23.90
N THR A 124 -8.50 10.94 -23.90
CA THR A 124 -8.29 11.72 -22.68
C THR A 124 -9.38 11.29 -21.68
N PRO A 125 -9.03 10.86 -20.47
CA PRO A 125 -10.02 10.71 -19.41
C PRO A 125 -10.69 12.07 -19.17
N SER A 126 -12.01 12.13 -19.20
CA SER A 126 -12.77 13.35 -18.92
C SER A 126 -12.78 13.60 -17.41
N HIS A 127 -11.78 14.31 -16.88
CA HIS A 127 -11.82 14.86 -15.52
C HIS A 127 -11.57 16.37 -15.58
N SER A 128 -12.62 17.12 -15.24
CA SER A 128 -12.59 18.56 -14.96
C SER A 128 -11.87 18.80 -13.63
N GLN A 129 -10.81 19.59 -13.69
CA GLN A 129 -10.11 20.13 -12.52
C GLN A 129 -10.89 21.34 -12.02
N GLU A 130 -11.55 21.24 -10.87
CA GLU A 130 -11.97 22.41 -10.10
C GLU A 130 -11.07 22.56 -8.87
N VAL A 131 -10.64 23.80 -8.70
CA VAL A 131 -9.67 24.32 -7.73
C VAL A 131 -10.37 24.50 -6.38
N TYR A 132 -9.78 24.01 -5.29
CA TYR A 132 -10.21 24.37 -3.93
C TYR A 132 -9.06 25.05 -3.19
N ASN A 133 -9.25 26.34 -2.92
CA ASN A 133 -8.53 27.12 -1.92
C ASN A 133 -9.30 27.09 -0.59
N SER A 134 -8.56 27.31 0.50
CA SER A 134 -8.96 27.76 1.85
C SER A 134 -8.96 26.68 2.94
N PHE A 135 -8.05 26.81 3.92
CA PHE A 135 -8.36 26.87 5.35
C PHE A 135 -7.20 27.54 6.10
N THR A 136 -7.55 28.45 7.02
CA THR A 136 -6.66 29.22 7.90
C THR A 136 -6.60 28.52 9.25
N SER A 137 -5.39 28.25 9.77
CA SER A 137 -5.19 27.66 11.10
C SER A 137 -5.12 28.75 12.17
N VAL A 138 -5.80 28.54 13.30
CA VAL A 138 -5.75 29.38 14.50
C VAL A 138 -5.00 28.61 15.58
N ASP A 139 -3.81 29.10 15.98
CA ASP A 139 -3.04 28.56 17.09
C ASP A 139 -3.63 28.99 18.44
N ARG A 140 -3.75 28.05 19.38
CA ARG A 140 -3.91 28.33 20.80
C ARG A 140 -2.96 27.45 21.61
N ALA A 141 -2.07 28.13 22.33
CA ALA A 141 -1.10 27.55 23.25
C ALA A 141 -1.78 26.91 24.46
N ARG A 142 -1.23 25.79 24.93
CA ARG A 142 -1.34 25.34 26.31
C ARG A 142 -0.02 24.78 26.81
N ASP A 143 0.29 25.20 28.03
CA ASP A 143 1.44 24.84 28.85
C ASP A 143 1.46 23.35 29.22
N GLN A 144 2.67 22.81 29.42
CA GLN A 144 2.92 21.45 29.87
C GLN A 144 3.89 21.47 31.07
N PRO A 145 3.65 20.67 32.13
CA PRO A 145 4.51 20.63 33.31
C PRO A 145 5.61 19.55 33.21
N ASP A 146 6.69 19.79 33.94
CA ASP A 146 7.92 18.99 34.00
C ASP A 146 7.74 17.57 34.56
N GLY A 147 8.45 16.61 33.97
CA GLY A 147 8.60 15.28 34.55
C GLY A 147 9.33 14.24 33.68
N GLN A 148 10.65 14.12 33.90
CA GLN A 148 11.54 12.99 33.63
C GLN A 148 11.74 12.50 32.18
N HIS A 149 12.87 12.93 31.60
CA HIS A 149 13.39 12.51 30.31
C HIS A 149 13.76 11.01 30.26
N THR A 150 12.91 10.24 29.59
CA THR A 150 13.36 9.11 28.75
C THR A 150 13.58 9.66 27.34
N GLY A 151 14.66 9.23 26.66
CA GLY A 151 15.12 9.78 25.37
C GLY A 151 13.97 9.97 24.38
N LEU A 152 13.91 11.15 23.75
CA LEU A 152 12.72 11.64 23.05
C LEU A 152 12.46 10.87 21.74
N LEU A 153 13.51 10.27 21.19
CA LEU A 153 13.52 9.51 19.94
C LEU A 153 14.65 8.47 20.11
N ASP A 154 14.44 7.20 19.77
CA ASP A 154 15.46 6.12 19.79
C ASP A 154 16.58 6.38 18.74
N VAL A 155 17.22 7.55 18.78
CA VAL A 155 18.39 7.93 17.99
C VAL A 155 19.63 7.86 18.87
N PRO A 156 20.81 7.61 18.26
CA PRO A 156 22.09 7.66 18.96
C PRO A 156 22.24 8.96 19.77
N GLN A 157 22.79 8.85 20.98
CA GLN A 157 22.78 9.92 21.99
C GLN A 157 23.58 11.16 21.55
N ASP A 158 24.52 10.98 20.63
CA ASP A 158 25.27 12.02 19.91
C ASP A 158 24.39 12.78 18.90
N VAL A 159 23.48 12.09 18.19
CA VAL A 159 22.50 12.75 17.30
C VAL A 159 21.47 13.55 18.10
N GLU A 160 20.99 13.00 19.21
CA GLU A 160 20.03 13.71 20.07
C GLU A 160 20.68 14.95 20.71
N LYS A 161 21.91 14.83 21.24
CA LYS A 161 22.60 15.93 21.91
C LYS A 161 23.19 16.97 20.97
N ASP A 162 23.76 16.56 19.84
CA ASP A 162 24.55 17.47 18.99
C ASP A 162 23.75 18.04 17.81
N ILE A 163 22.59 17.45 17.48
CA ILE A 163 21.75 17.88 16.35
C ILE A 163 20.40 18.40 16.82
N LEU A 164 19.70 17.68 17.69
CA LEU A 164 18.34 18.04 18.11
C LEU A 164 18.31 19.12 19.21
N CYS A 165 19.16 19.03 20.24
CA CYS A 165 19.24 20.06 21.29
C CYS A 165 19.58 21.47 20.76
N PRO A 166 20.50 21.66 19.79
CA PRO A 166 20.78 22.98 19.21
C PRO A 166 19.68 23.52 18.29
N MET A 167 18.78 22.66 17.77
CA MET A 167 17.59 23.13 17.03
C MET A 167 16.54 23.77 17.93
N LEU A 168 16.54 23.42 19.21
CA LEU A 168 15.59 23.92 20.21
C LEU A 168 16.08 25.19 20.93
N SER A 169 17.36 25.56 20.80
CA SER A 169 17.97 26.66 21.56
C SER A 169 17.67 28.07 21.02
N GLY A 170 16.91 28.20 19.92
CA GLY A 170 16.43 29.50 19.41
C GLY A 170 17.50 30.39 18.77
N ASP A 171 18.78 30.00 18.76
CA ASP A 171 19.85 30.75 18.10
C ASP A 171 19.84 30.49 16.58
N PRO A 172 19.62 31.52 15.74
CA PRO A 172 19.50 31.35 14.30
C PRO A 172 20.82 30.92 13.63
N THR A 173 21.99 31.19 14.22
CA THR A 173 23.29 30.79 13.65
C THR A 173 23.59 29.31 13.93
N ILE A 174 23.33 28.87 15.15
CA ILE A 174 23.44 27.46 15.56
C ILE A 174 22.44 26.60 14.79
N SER A 175 21.24 27.12 14.52
CA SER A 175 20.22 26.42 13.74
C SER A 175 20.64 26.08 12.30
N ARG A 176 21.50 26.90 11.66
CA ARG A 176 21.95 26.68 10.28
C ARG A 176 23.01 25.59 10.20
N LEU A 177 23.97 25.58 11.11
CA LEU A 177 25.00 24.55 11.18
C LEU A 177 24.41 23.19 11.57
N SER A 178 23.53 23.16 12.58
CA SER A 178 22.80 21.94 12.96
C SER A 178 21.98 21.39 11.79
N ARG A 179 21.27 22.26 11.05
CA ARG A 179 20.50 21.84 9.87
C ARG A 179 21.39 21.28 8.75
N GLN A 180 22.57 21.85 8.51
CA GLN A 180 23.51 21.32 7.52
C GLN A 180 24.06 19.95 7.93
N HIS A 181 24.41 19.76 9.20
CA HIS A 181 24.88 18.47 9.70
C HIS A 181 23.77 17.41 9.63
N ALA A 182 22.53 17.76 9.95
CA ALA A 182 21.38 16.86 9.81
C ALA A 182 21.13 16.44 8.35
N ASP A 183 21.25 17.37 7.39
CA ASP A 183 21.11 17.06 5.95
C ASP A 183 22.19 16.08 5.48
N ILE A 184 23.46 16.33 5.85
CA ILE A 184 24.59 15.45 5.51
C ILE A 184 24.40 14.05 6.09
N TYR A 185 24.06 13.96 7.38
CA TYR A 185 23.84 12.69 8.06
C TYR A 185 22.69 11.89 7.43
N LEU A 186 21.53 12.52 7.22
CA LEU A 186 20.38 11.85 6.62
C LEU A 186 20.64 11.37 5.19
N ARG A 187 21.41 12.13 4.40
CA ARG A 187 21.81 11.69 3.05
C ARG A 187 22.72 10.47 3.09
N GLN A 188 23.70 10.46 3.98
CA GLN A 188 24.57 9.30 4.18
C GLN A 188 23.77 8.06 4.59
N GLU A 189 22.81 8.22 5.50
CA GLU A 189 21.92 7.14 5.93
C GLU A 189 21.06 6.62 4.76
N ILE A 190 20.46 7.51 3.97
CA ILE A 190 19.66 7.10 2.81
C ILE A 190 20.54 6.37 1.79
N ASP A 191 21.76 6.85 1.50
CA ASP A 191 22.68 6.17 0.60
C ASP A 191 23.03 4.76 1.11
N GLY A 192 23.27 4.61 2.42
CA GLY A 192 23.48 3.31 3.07
C GLY A 192 22.28 2.37 2.89
N LEU A 193 21.06 2.88 3.11
CA LEU A 193 19.82 2.13 2.91
C LEU A 193 19.60 1.75 1.44
N LEU A 194 19.87 2.64 0.50
CA LEU A 194 19.75 2.37 -0.93
C LEU A 194 20.71 1.25 -1.37
N VAL A 195 21.93 1.21 -0.83
CA VAL A 195 22.87 0.11 -1.05
C VAL A 195 22.36 -1.18 -0.42
N ALA A 196 21.98 -1.15 0.86
CA ALA A 196 21.52 -2.33 1.61
C ALA A 196 20.27 -2.98 0.99
N LYS A 197 19.38 -2.18 0.40
CA LYS A 197 18.15 -2.64 -0.26
C LYS A 197 18.33 -2.94 -1.76
N GLY A 198 19.55 -2.80 -2.30
CA GLY A 198 19.85 -3.04 -3.72
C GLY A 198 19.27 -2.00 -4.69
N LEU A 199 18.84 -0.85 -4.17
CA LEU A 199 18.27 0.28 -4.92
C LEU A 199 19.36 1.20 -5.52
N ASN A 200 20.62 0.99 -5.17
CA ASN A 200 21.73 1.72 -5.77
C ASN A 200 21.74 1.57 -7.31
N GLY A 201 21.85 2.70 -8.02
CA GLY A 201 21.73 2.77 -9.47
C GLY A 201 20.31 2.62 -10.03
N ILE A 202 19.30 2.43 -9.18
CA ILE A 202 17.88 2.50 -9.55
C ILE A 202 17.28 3.84 -9.13
N ILE A 203 17.60 4.28 -7.91
CA ILE A 203 17.13 5.53 -7.31
C ILE A 203 18.35 6.36 -6.92
N THR A 204 18.27 7.67 -7.11
CA THR A 204 19.21 8.65 -6.56
C THR A 204 18.43 9.82 -5.95
N ILE A 205 18.99 10.49 -4.95
CA ILE A 205 18.35 11.64 -4.32
C ILE A 205 18.79 12.91 -5.04
N SER A 206 17.85 13.80 -5.36
CA SER A 206 18.20 15.10 -5.90
C SER A 206 19.08 15.90 -4.91
N PRO A 207 20.14 16.58 -5.36
CA PRO A 207 20.89 17.49 -4.51
C PRO A 207 20.00 18.63 -3.97
N ASN A 208 18.91 18.95 -4.67
CA ASN A 208 17.97 19.99 -4.26
C ASN A 208 16.99 19.54 -3.16
N LEU A 209 16.97 18.25 -2.77
CA LEU A 209 16.12 17.74 -1.69
C LEU A 209 16.70 18.08 -0.30
N THR A 210 16.69 19.35 0.08
CA THR A 210 17.33 19.86 1.31
C THR A 210 16.40 19.93 2.52
N SER A 211 15.14 19.53 2.38
CA SER A 211 14.17 19.54 3.48
C SER A 211 14.40 18.34 4.40
N ILE A 212 14.88 18.61 5.63
CA ILE A 212 15.12 17.59 6.66
C ILE A 212 13.90 16.69 6.88
N GLY A 213 12.69 17.26 6.95
CA GLY A 213 11.46 16.47 7.13
C GLY A 213 11.17 15.52 5.96
N LEU A 214 11.51 15.90 4.73
CA LEU A 214 11.39 15.00 3.56
C LEU A 214 12.46 13.92 3.55
N LEU A 215 13.69 14.24 3.97
CA LEU A 215 14.78 13.26 4.09
C LEU A 215 14.47 12.21 5.17
N GLN A 216 14.06 12.63 6.38
CA GLN A 216 13.64 11.71 7.46
C GLN A 216 12.50 10.79 7.02
N ARG A 217 11.54 11.35 6.29
CA ARG A 217 10.44 10.59 5.72
C ARG A 217 10.91 9.56 4.70
N LEU A 218 11.86 9.92 3.85
CA LEU A 218 12.45 9.00 2.87
C LEU A 218 13.21 7.86 3.55
N VAL A 219 13.98 8.15 4.61
CA VAL A 219 14.62 7.13 5.48
C VAL A 219 13.58 6.13 5.97
N TYR A 220 12.50 6.63 6.60
CA TYR A 220 11.44 5.79 7.15
C TYR A 220 10.80 4.88 6.08
N ILE A 221 10.50 5.42 4.90
CA ILE A 221 9.89 4.65 3.80
C ILE A 221 10.84 3.54 3.34
N ILE A 222 12.11 3.84 3.09
CA ILE A 222 13.06 2.84 2.58
C ILE A 222 13.32 1.77 3.64
N GLU A 223 13.44 2.17 4.91
CA GLU A 223 13.74 1.24 6.00
C GLU A 223 12.55 0.30 6.28
N LYS A 224 11.34 0.86 6.42
CA LYS A 224 10.16 0.13 6.94
C LYS A 224 9.21 -0.40 5.88
N SER A 225 9.27 0.09 4.65
CA SER A 225 8.32 -0.33 3.59
C SER A 225 8.86 -1.49 2.77
N GLY A 226 8.00 -2.47 2.50
CA GLY A 226 8.06 -3.38 1.35
C GLY A 226 9.31 -4.25 1.15
N GLU A 227 9.22 -5.10 0.12
CA GLU A 227 10.32 -5.94 -0.37
C GLU A 227 11.03 -5.26 -1.55
N TRP A 228 11.92 -4.30 -1.25
CA TRP A 228 12.64 -3.51 -2.25
C TRP A 228 13.47 -4.36 -3.23
N ALA A 229 13.99 -5.50 -2.79
CA ALA A 229 14.78 -6.39 -3.65
C ALA A 229 13.95 -6.94 -4.83
N ALA A 230 12.67 -7.24 -4.62
CA ALA A 230 11.76 -7.65 -5.69
C ALA A 230 11.49 -6.49 -6.67
N MET A 231 11.34 -5.27 -6.14
CA MET A 231 11.10 -4.06 -6.93
C MET A 231 12.24 -3.79 -7.92
N VAL A 232 13.50 -3.91 -7.49
CA VAL A 232 14.69 -3.64 -8.34
C VAL A 232 14.61 -4.39 -9.67
N ARG A 233 14.20 -5.66 -9.65
CA ARG A 233 14.05 -6.47 -10.86
C ARG A 233 12.96 -5.93 -11.78
N ILE A 234 11.81 -5.55 -11.20
CA ILE A 234 10.67 -4.99 -11.94
C ILE A 234 11.08 -3.68 -12.62
N VAL A 235 11.75 -2.77 -11.92
CA VAL A 235 12.18 -1.48 -12.48
C VAL A 235 13.17 -1.67 -13.63
N ARG A 236 14.15 -2.59 -13.50
CA ARG A 236 15.09 -2.90 -14.59
C ARG A 236 14.40 -3.47 -15.82
N VAL A 237 13.44 -4.36 -15.64
CA VAL A 237 12.63 -4.92 -16.75
C VAL A 237 11.80 -3.81 -17.40
N ALA A 238 11.13 -2.97 -16.61
CA ALA A 238 10.37 -1.83 -17.13
C ALA A 238 11.25 -0.86 -17.92
N LYS A 239 12.47 -0.60 -17.43
CA LYS A 239 13.46 0.22 -18.13
C LYS A 239 13.88 -0.38 -19.47
N HIS A 240 14.19 -1.68 -19.49
CA HIS A 240 14.53 -2.41 -20.72
C HIS A 240 13.36 -2.41 -21.72
N GLN A 241 12.12 -2.42 -21.24
CA GLN A 241 10.92 -2.33 -22.08
C GLN A 241 10.56 -0.90 -22.52
N GLY A 242 11.36 0.11 -22.17
CA GLY A 242 11.10 1.51 -22.51
C GLY A 242 9.91 2.12 -21.75
N ARG A 243 9.43 1.48 -20.67
CA ARG A 243 8.32 1.97 -19.84
C ARG A 243 8.75 2.99 -18.78
N VAL A 244 10.05 3.02 -18.47
CA VAL A 244 10.66 4.04 -17.61
C VAL A 244 11.42 5.01 -18.52
N GLU A 245 10.85 6.21 -18.67
CA GLU A 245 11.48 7.33 -19.36
C GLU A 245 12.69 7.85 -18.57
N GLY A 246 13.63 8.54 -19.24
CA GLY A 246 14.85 9.07 -18.59
C GLY A 246 15.96 8.04 -18.43
N ARG A 247 17.06 8.39 -17.77
CA ARG A 247 18.15 7.45 -17.44
C ARG A 247 17.97 6.94 -16.01
N LEU A 248 18.43 5.72 -15.75
CA LEU A 248 18.66 5.30 -14.37
C LEU A 248 19.99 5.89 -13.89
N PRO A 249 20.12 6.26 -12.60
CA PRO A 249 19.09 6.18 -11.55
C PRO A 249 17.96 7.21 -11.71
N ILE A 250 16.75 6.88 -11.24
CA ILE A 250 15.61 7.80 -11.13
C ILE A 250 15.94 8.80 -10.01
N GLU A 251 15.99 10.08 -10.35
CA GLU A 251 16.22 11.15 -9.38
C GLU A 251 14.94 11.47 -8.62
N LEU A 252 14.97 11.36 -7.29
CA LEU A 252 13.87 11.74 -6.40
C LEU A 252 14.05 13.19 -5.94
N GLY A 253 13.14 14.05 -6.38
CA GLY A 253 13.03 15.44 -5.93
C GLY A 253 12.05 15.62 -4.77
N SER A 254 11.90 16.86 -4.32
CA SER A 254 10.94 17.22 -3.26
C SER A 254 9.51 16.90 -3.64
N GLY A 255 9.11 17.10 -4.90
CA GLY A 255 7.78 16.77 -5.39
C GLY A 255 7.46 15.28 -5.32
N ASP A 256 8.46 14.41 -5.55
CA ASP A 256 8.28 12.96 -5.48
C ASP A 256 8.06 12.51 -4.03
N VAL A 257 8.87 13.01 -3.10
CA VAL A 257 8.79 12.65 -1.68
C VAL A 257 7.59 13.30 -0.97
N GLN A 258 7.21 14.51 -1.35
CA GLN A 258 5.98 15.16 -0.86
C GLN A 258 4.74 14.41 -1.32
N GLY A 259 4.74 13.91 -2.58
CA GLY A 259 3.65 13.16 -3.18
C GLY A 259 3.47 11.75 -2.60
N VAL A 260 4.49 11.18 -1.97
CA VAL A 260 4.32 10.04 -1.07
C VAL A 260 3.61 10.59 0.17
N GLY A 261 2.29 10.85 0.10
CA GLY A 261 1.57 11.75 1.00
C GLY A 261 1.71 11.42 2.48
N SER A 262 1.56 12.44 3.35
CA SER A 262 1.74 12.42 4.83
C SER A 262 1.32 11.11 5.48
N ARG A 263 1.82 10.75 6.67
CA ARG A 263 1.35 9.56 7.38
C ARG A 263 -0.19 9.43 7.38
N ALA A 264 -0.97 10.52 7.37
CA ALA A 264 -2.42 10.50 7.16
C ALA A 264 -2.90 10.10 5.74
N VAL A 265 -2.20 10.50 4.68
CA VAL A 265 -2.46 10.00 3.31
C VAL A 265 -1.93 8.59 3.13
N PHE A 266 -0.85 8.20 3.78
CA PHE A 266 -0.34 6.83 3.76
C PHE A 266 -1.25 5.89 4.56
N ASP A 267 -1.67 6.28 5.77
CA ASP A 267 -2.59 5.54 6.62
C ASP A 267 -4.02 5.55 6.03
N GLY A 268 -4.44 6.66 5.40
CA GLY A 268 -5.72 6.75 4.69
C GLY A 268 -5.76 6.10 3.30
N SER A 269 -4.62 6.00 2.60
CA SER A 269 -4.54 5.42 1.25
C SER A 269 -3.98 3.99 1.22
N MET A 270 -3.24 3.52 2.24
CA MET A 270 -2.66 2.18 2.25
C MET A 270 -3.40 1.17 3.11
N HIS A 271 -4.20 1.55 4.10
CA HIS A 271 -4.84 0.51 4.92
C HIS A 271 -6.19 0.06 4.35
N PHE A 272 -6.87 0.91 3.57
CA PHE A 272 -8.27 0.66 3.20
C PHE A 272 -8.63 0.98 1.74
N GLY A 273 -7.74 1.54 0.92
CA GLY A 273 -7.96 1.66 -0.54
C GLY A 273 -9.24 2.41 -0.99
N GLY A 274 -9.97 3.08 -0.10
CA GLY A 274 -11.32 3.60 -0.34
C GLY A 274 -11.65 4.90 0.39
N SER A 275 -12.81 5.47 0.08
CA SER A 275 -13.38 6.64 0.75
C SER A 275 -14.02 6.25 2.08
N GLN A 276 -13.82 7.06 3.11
CA GLN A 276 -14.55 6.90 4.38
C GLN A 276 -16.03 7.28 4.18
N VAL A 277 -16.93 6.37 4.51
CA VAL A 277 -18.38 6.58 4.49
C VAL A 277 -18.84 7.22 5.80
N THR A 278 -18.44 6.63 6.92
CA THR A 278 -18.75 7.12 8.26
C THR A 278 -17.75 6.55 9.29
N SER A 279 -17.73 7.16 10.48
CA SER A 279 -16.94 6.69 11.62
C SER A 279 -17.67 6.94 12.92
N GLN A 280 -17.63 5.97 13.83
CA GLN A 280 -18.07 6.17 15.21
C GLN A 280 -16.87 6.01 16.14
N TYR A 281 -16.66 6.99 17.01
CA TYR A 281 -15.63 7.00 18.03
C TYR A 281 -16.27 7.15 19.40
N VAL A 282 -16.02 6.23 20.32
CA VAL A 282 -16.64 6.23 21.66
C VAL A 282 -15.62 5.98 22.75
N PHE A 283 -15.56 6.90 23.71
CA PHE A 283 -14.81 6.71 24.94
C PHE A 283 -15.67 5.97 25.97
N GLN A 284 -15.06 5.04 26.72
CA GLN A 284 -15.79 4.25 27.73
C GLN A 284 -16.40 5.11 28.83
N HIS A 285 -15.77 6.23 29.19
CA HIS A 285 -16.26 7.12 30.25
C HIS A 285 -17.37 8.07 29.78
N GLU A 286 -17.50 8.30 28.46
CA GLU A 286 -18.53 9.16 27.88
C GLU A 286 -19.77 8.34 27.49
N ASP A 287 -19.55 7.22 26.78
CA ASP A 287 -20.60 6.30 26.34
C ASP A 287 -20.19 4.84 26.58
N PRO A 288 -20.32 4.36 27.83
CA PRO A 288 -19.99 2.98 28.17
C PRO A 288 -20.85 1.98 27.42
N THR A 289 -22.09 2.35 27.06
CA THR A 289 -23.02 1.45 26.38
C THR A 289 -22.55 1.17 24.96
N SER A 290 -22.24 2.21 24.17
CA SER A 290 -21.72 2.03 22.81
C SER A 290 -20.33 1.40 22.81
N CYS A 291 -19.46 1.78 23.75
CA CYS A 291 -18.14 1.16 23.90
C CYS A 291 -18.25 -0.36 24.18
N ASN A 292 -19.15 -0.77 25.07
CA ASN A 292 -19.41 -2.18 25.37
C ASN A 292 -20.08 -2.93 24.22
N ARG A 293 -20.74 -2.24 23.27
CA ARG A 293 -21.29 -2.85 22.05
C ARG A 293 -20.23 -3.03 20.96
N LEU A 294 -19.33 -2.07 20.77
CA LEU A 294 -18.27 -2.16 19.76
C LEU A 294 -17.15 -3.14 20.14
N ARG A 295 -16.81 -3.26 21.42
CA ARG A 295 -15.72 -4.12 21.90
C ARG A 295 -15.90 -5.62 21.53
N PRO A 296 -17.08 -6.23 21.67
CA PRO A 296 -17.34 -7.57 21.16
C PRO A 296 -17.02 -7.74 19.67
N LEU A 297 -17.31 -6.76 18.81
CA LEU A 297 -17.05 -6.87 17.36
C LEU A 297 -15.56 -7.01 17.04
N ALA A 298 -14.71 -6.24 17.74
CA ALA A 298 -13.26 -6.32 17.59
C ALA A 298 -12.68 -7.65 18.12
N THR A 299 -13.38 -8.34 19.02
CA THR A 299 -12.89 -9.53 19.74
C THR A 299 -13.57 -10.84 19.36
N GLN A 300 -14.69 -10.79 18.64
CA GLN A 300 -15.46 -11.94 18.19
C GLN A 300 -14.59 -12.92 17.38
N GLN A 301 -14.83 -14.23 17.44
CA GLN A 301 -14.12 -15.15 16.56
C GLN A 301 -14.64 -15.04 15.12
N PRO A 302 -13.79 -15.01 14.08
CA PRO A 302 -14.23 -15.06 12.70
C PRO A 302 -15.03 -16.36 12.41
N PRO A 303 -16.00 -16.33 11.47
CA PRO A 303 -16.42 -15.16 10.68
C PRO A 303 -17.38 -14.25 11.46
N VAL A 304 -17.20 -12.92 11.32
CA VAL A 304 -18.15 -11.92 11.86
C VAL A 304 -19.23 -11.67 10.81
N TRP A 305 -20.51 -11.73 11.21
CA TRP A 305 -21.67 -11.64 10.30
C TRP A 305 -21.61 -12.56 9.07
N ASN A 306 -21.00 -13.74 9.22
CA ASN A 306 -20.76 -14.68 8.11
C ASN A 306 -19.97 -14.06 6.94
N ARG A 307 -19.11 -13.08 7.24
CA ARG A 307 -18.24 -12.40 6.27
C ARG A 307 -16.76 -12.68 6.51
N HIS A 308 -15.99 -12.48 5.46
CA HIS A 308 -14.56 -12.72 5.45
C HIS A 308 -13.81 -11.67 6.27
N THR A 309 -12.95 -12.12 7.18
CA THR A 309 -12.06 -11.27 7.97
C THR A 309 -10.66 -11.35 7.38
N ILE A 310 -10.17 -10.25 6.81
CA ILE A 310 -8.88 -10.22 6.10
C ILE A 310 -7.71 -9.91 7.03
N SER A 311 -7.97 -9.26 8.17
CA SER A 311 -6.91 -8.92 9.12
C SER A 311 -7.47 -8.90 10.53
N SER A 312 -6.69 -9.43 11.47
CA SER A 312 -6.92 -9.29 12.90
C SER A 312 -5.56 -9.14 13.57
N ARG A 313 -5.41 -8.06 14.34
CA ARG A 313 -4.21 -7.78 15.12
C ARG A 313 -4.59 -7.68 16.58
N ARG A 314 -3.93 -8.48 17.41
CA ARG A 314 -3.99 -8.38 18.87
C ARG A 314 -2.67 -7.75 19.33
N GLY A 315 -2.77 -6.60 19.98
CA GLY A 315 -1.61 -5.89 20.53
C GLY A 315 -1.44 -6.20 22.02
N ASP A 316 -1.02 -5.19 22.78
CA ASP A 316 -0.97 -5.22 24.24
C ASP A 316 -2.31 -5.65 24.87
N PRO A 317 -2.34 -6.07 26.15
CA PRO A 317 -3.56 -6.50 26.82
C PRO A 317 -4.71 -5.50 26.67
N GLY A 318 -5.74 -5.91 25.92
CA GLY A 318 -6.92 -5.09 25.65
C GLY A 318 -6.90 -4.33 24.32
N TYR A 319 -5.80 -4.36 23.56
CA TYR A 319 -5.72 -3.76 22.22
C TYR A 319 -6.09 -4.75 21.12
N PHE A 320 -7.09 -4.39 20.33
CA PHE A 320 -7.63 -5.21 19.25
C PHE A 320 -7.92 -4.35 18.04
N GLU A 321 -7.53 -4.84 16.88
CA GLU A 321 -7.79 -4.21 15.59
C GLU A 321 -8.19 -5.29 14.58
N ARG A 322 -9.17 -4.98 13.73
CA ARG A 322 -9.70 -5.92 12.75
C ARG A 322 -10.27 -5.22 11.54
N THR A 323 -10.10 -5.88 10.38
CA THR A 323 -10.76 -5.50 9.13
C THR A 323 -11.69 -6.61 8.64
N ILE A 324 -12.96 -6.29 8.39
CA ILE A 324 -14.01 -7.19 7.92
C ILE A 324 -14.47 -6.73 6.54
N VAL A 325 -14.40 -7.60 5.53
CA VAL A 325 -14.88 -7.29 4.17
C VAL A 325 -16.36 -7.59 4.08
N LEU A 326 -17.17 -6.57 3.86
CA LEU A 326 -18.63 -6.69 3.71
C LEU A 326 -19.03 -6.94 2.25
N HIS A 327 -18.30 -6.33 1.31
CA HIS A 327 -18.50 -6.43 -0.14
C HIS A 327 -17.17 -6.31 -0.87
N GLY A 328 -17.12 -6.78 -2.12
CA GLY A 328 -15.94 -6.67 -2.99
C GLY A 328 -15.04 -7.89 -3.08
N ASP A 329 -15.37 -8.98 -2.37
CA ASP A 329 -14.59 -10.24 -2.38
C ASP A 329 -14.94 -11.19 -3.54
N GLN A 330 -15.95 -10.85 -4.34
CA GLN A 330 -16.41 -11.65 -5.48
C GLN A 330 -16.11 -10.92 -6.81
N PRO A 331 -15.83 -11.66 -7.90
CA PRO A 331 -15.36 -11.07 -9.16
C PRO A 331 -16.39 -10.22 -9.90
N ASP A 332 -17.67 -10.31 -9.54
CA ASP A 332 -18.78 -9.53 -10.10
C ASP A 332 -19.12 -8.29 -9.27
N HIS A 333 -18.53 -8.14 -8.08
CA HIS A 333 -18.69 -6.93 -7.28
C HIS A 333 -17.97 -5.74 -7.96
N SER A 334 -18.69 -4.62 -8.11
CA SER A 334 -18.17 -3.42 -8.77
C SER A 334 -17.48 -2.43 -7.83
N PHE A 335 -17.55 -2.68 -6.52
CA PHE A 335 -16.92 -1.91 -5.47
C PHE A 335 -16.62 -2.80 -4.27
N GLU A 336 -15.84 -2.28 -3.34
CA GLU A 336 -15.49 -2.93 -2.09
C GLU A 336 -16.06 -2.11 -0.94
N ALA A 337 -16.53 -2.77 0.11
CA ALA A 337 -16.92 -2.12 1.36
C ALA A 337 -16.38 -2.95 2.52
N HIS A 338 -15.71 -2.31 3.46
CA HIS A 338 -15.13 -3.00 4.61
C HIS A 338 -15.22 -2.14 5.87
N LEU A 339 -15.28 -2.85 6.98
CA LEU A 339 -15.28 -2.28 8.31
C LEU A 339 -13.91 -2.44 8.92
N HIS A 340 -13.40 -1.34 9.45
CA HIS A 340 -12.25 -1.36 10.33
C HIS A 340 -12.71 -1.08 11.75
N THR A 341 -12.51 -2.05 12.63
CA THR A 341 -12.87 -1.94 14.04
C THR A 341 -11.62 -1.94 14.87
N PHE A 342 -11.59 -1.12 15.91
CA PHE A 342 -10.58 -1.26 16.95
C PHE A 342 -11.17 -1.02 18.33
N SER A 343 -10.58 -1.69 19.31
CA SER A 343 -10.90 -1.53 20.72
C SER A 343 -9.63 -1.50 21.53
N CYS A 344 -9.58 -0.60 22.50
CA CYS A 344 -8.64 -0.63 23.62
C CYS A 344 -9.42 -0.63 24.95
N PRO A 345 -8.77 -0.66 26.12
CA PRO A 345 -9.47 -0.57 27.40
C PRO A 345 -10.32 0.69 27.56
N HIS A 346 -9.93 1.83 26.99
CA HIS A 346 -10.54 3.13 27.28
C HIS A 346 -11.46 3.68 26.19
N TYR A 347 -11.36 3.18 24.95
CA TYR A 347 -12.20 3.59 23.84
C TYR A 347 -12.33 2.49 22.79
N ALA A 348 -13.36 2.62 21.97
CA ALA A 348 -13.55 1.80 20.77
C ALA A 348 -13.96 2.72 19.62
N TRP A 349 -13.62 2.31 18.41
CA TRP A 349 -13.99 3.02 17.19
C TRP A 349 -14.22 2.05 16.04
N VAL A 350 -15.05 2.47 15.11
CA VAL A 350 -15.32 1.75 13.88
C VAL A 350 -15.38 2.73 12.72
N TYR A 351 -14.74 2.34 11.63
CA TYR A 351 -14.78 3.03 10.35
C TYR A 351 -15.44 2.15 9.30
N LEU A 352 -16.26 2.77 8.46
CA LEU A 352 -16.74 2.18 7.22
C LEU A 352 -16.02 2.85 6.05
N TYR A 353 -15.36 2.05 5.22
CA TYR A 353 -14.71 2.49 3.99
C TYR A 353 -15.33 1.80 2.77
N THR A 354 -15.28 2.48 1.63
CA THR A 354 -15.80 1.98 0.35
C THR A 354 -14.98 2.44 -0.84
N THR A 355 -14.90 1.64 -1.90
CA THR A 355 -14.39 2.06 -3.21
C THR A 355 -15.49 2.52 -4.17
N GLU A 356 -16.75 2.53 -3.70
CA GLU A 356 -17.88 3.11 -4.41
C GLU A 356 -17.59 4.58 -4.77
N ARG A 357 -17.95 4.98 -5.99
CA ARG A 357 -17.80 6.36 -6.42
C ARG A 357 -18.81 7.25 -5.70
N PRO A 358 -18.41 8.38 -5.11
CA PRO A 358 -19.34 9.26 -4.43
C PRO A 358 -20.37 9.84 -5.40
N VAL A 359 -21.63 9.90 -4.96
CA VAL A 359 -22.71 10.60 -5.67
C VAL A 359 -22.51 12.11 -5.52
N ALA A 360 -22.57 12.84 -6.64
CA ALA A 360 -22.39 14.28 -6.64
C ALA A 360 -23.58 14.99 -6.00
N GLY A 361 -23.32 15.99 -5.16
CA GLY A 361 -24.34 16.77 -4.45
C GLY A 361 -24.84 16.14 -3.15
N GLU A 362 -24.44 14.90 -2.86
CA GLU A 362 -24.73 14.24 -1.58
C GLU A 362 -23.62 14.50 -0.55
N GLU A 363 -23.96 14.40 0.73
CA GLU A 363 -23.02 14.56 1.85
C GLU A 363 -22.99 13.32 2.77
N GLY A 364 -21.91 13.17 3.53
CA GLY A 364 -21.77 12.07 4.50
C GLY A 364 -21.93 10.67 3.89
N ALA A 365 -22.71 9.82 4.57
CA ALA A 365 -22.97 8.44 4.15
C ALA A 365 -23.85 8.36 2.88
N ALA A 366 -24.71 9.35 2.63
CA ALA A 366 -25.59 9.40 1.46
C ALA A 366 -24.82 9.47 0.13
N ARG A 367 -23.54 9.87 0.18
CA ARG A 367 -22.62 9.83 -0.97
C ARG A 367 -22.35 8.42 -1.48
N PHE A 368 -22.57 7.39 -0.66
CA PHE A 368 -22.20 6.00 -0.94
C PHE A 368 -23.39 5.05 -0.70
N PRO A 369 -24.49 5.21 -1.45
CA PRO A 369 -25.74 4.50 -1.18
C PRO A 369 -25.60 2.98 -1.27
N GLN A 370 -24.74 2.45 -2.17
CA GLN A 370 -24.56 1.00 -2.28
C GLN A 370 -23.81 0.44 -1.07
N ALA A 371 -22.78 1.13 -0.59
CA ALA A 371 -22.04 0.74 0.62
C ALA A 371 -22.95 0.77 1.86
N VAL A 372 -23.75 1.82 2.02
CA VAL A 372 -24.74 1.91 3.11
C VAL A 372 -25.76 0.78 3.03
N GLN A 373 -26.26 0.47 1.83
CA GLN A 373 -27.20 -0.63 1.63
C GLN A 373 -26.57 -1.98 2.01
N VAL A 374 -25.34 -2.26 1.59
CA VAL A 374 -24.65 -3.50 1.97
C VAL A 374 -24.48 -3.59 3.47
N VAL A 375 -24.06 -2.51 4.13
CA VAL A 375 -23.87 -2.51 5.59
C VAL A 375 -25.19 -2.81 6.29
N ARG A 376 -26.29 -2.17 5.91
CA ARG A 376 -27.62 -2.46 6.46
C ARG A 376 -28.05 -3.91 6.22
N GLN A 377 -27.72 -4.50 5.08
CA GLN A 377 -28.03 -5.90 4.78
C GLN A 377 -27.19 -6.91 5.57
N VAL A 378 -25.89 -6.62 5.75
CA VAL A 378 -24.94 -7.54 6.37
C VAL A 378 -24.94 -7.43 7.89
N VAL A 379 -24.90 -6.20 8.39
CA VAL A 379 -24.89 -5.89 9.82
C VAL A 379 -26.31 -5.99 10.40
N GLY A 380 -27.34 -5.74 9.58
CA GLY A 380 -28.72 -5.91 9.99
C GLY A 380 -29.10 -4.98 11.14
N ALA A 381 -29.79 -5.52 12.14
CA ALA A 381 -30.25 -4.77 13.30
C ALA A 381 -29.10 -4.25 14.20
N ASP A 382 -27.88 -4.75 14.02
CA ASP A 382 -26.72 -4.27 14.76
C ASP A 382 -26.25 -2.89 14.26
N ASP A 383 -26.71 -2.40 13.11
CA ASP A 383 -26.23 -1.18 12.47
C ASP A 383 -26.35 0.06 13.39
N GLN A 384 -27.45 0.17 14.13
CA GLN A 384 -27.68 1.19 15.15
C GLN A 384 -26.69 1.08 16.31
N GLY A 385 -26.32 -0.13 16.69
CA GLY A 385 -25.32 -0.38 17.73
C GLY A 385 -23.90 -0.09 17.27
N VAL A 386 -23.60 -0.29 15.98
CA VAL A 386 -22.27 -0.10 15.40
C VAL A 386 -22.01 1.34 14.95
N PHE A 387 -23.05 2.05 14.48
CA PHE A 387 -22.90 3.39 13.90
C PHE A 387 -23.73 4.47 14.57
N GLY A 388 -24.52 4.16 15.60
CA GLY A 388 -25.29 5.16 16.34
C GLY A 388 -26.25 5.97 15.46
N GLY A 389 -26.76 5.39 14.37
CA GLY A 389 -27.62 6.07 13.41
C GLY A 389 -26.91 6.94 12.38
N LEU A 390 -25.57 6.97 12.33
CA LEU A 390 -24.80 7.77 11.36
C LEU A 390 -24.92 7.30 9.90
N LEU A 391 -25.61 6.19 9.66
CA LEU A 391 -25.94 5.69 8.33
C LEU A 391 -27.32 6.16 7.83
N ALA A 392 -28.09 6.89 8.64
CA ALA A 392 -29.46 7.29 8.36
C ALA A 392 -29.57 8.28 7.20
#